data_AF-A0A1B7N8N0-F1
#
_entry.id   AF-A0A1B7N8N0-F1
#
_cell.length_a   1.000
_cell.length_b   1.000
_cell.length_c   1.000
_cell.angle_alpha   90.00
_cell.angle_beta   90.00
_cell.angle_gamma   90.00
#
_symmetry.space_group_name_H-M   'P 1'
#
loop_
_entity.id
_entity.type
_entity.pdbx_description
1 polymer ?
#
loop_
_entity_poly.entity_id
_entity_poly.type
_entity_poly.pdbx_seq_one_letter_code
_entity_poly.pdbx_strand_id
1 'polypeptide(L)'
;SQGQTISHTIIDIGIPPTGGLTPFNVYVALSRSRGQDNIRLLRDFDEKRLLMMHPCEYLQIEDERLVRLDNETKMWCKEKMRYDNSDSQHST
;
A
#
# COMPACT_ATOMS: atom_id res chain seq x y z
N SER A 1 5.12 -17.97 1.33
CA SER A 1 6.19 -17.41 0.48
C SER A 1 6.04 -15.89 0.40
N GLN A 2 6.51 -15.17 1.42
CA GLN A 2 6.54 -13.70 1.42
C GLN A 2 7.74 -13.21 0.58
N GLY A 3 7.57 -12.17 -0.23
CA GLY A 3 8.68 -11.50 -0.93
C GLY A 3 9.07 -12.01 -2.33
N GLN A 4 8.23 -12.79 -3.03
CA GLN A 4 8.48 -13.19 -4.42
C GLN A 4 7.57 -12.45 -5.41
N THR A 5 8.16 -11.87 -6.46
CA THR A 5 7.43 -11.33 -7.62
C THR A 5 7.26 -12.44 -8.65
N ILE A 6 6.01 -12.79 -8.96
CA ILE A 6 5.66 -13.84 -9.95
C ILE A 6 5.06 -13.16 -11.17
N SER A 7 5.56 -13.49 -12.37
CA SER A 7 5.20 -12.84 -13.63
C SER A 7 3.71 -13.02 -13.98
N HIS A 8 3.14 -14.19 -13.72
CA HIS A 8 1.73 -14.52 -13.95
C HIS A 8 1.21 -15.33 -12.76
N THR A 9 0.10 -14.89 -12.16
CA THR A 9 -0.41 -15.48 -10.91
C THR A 9 -1.88 -15.83 -11.05
N ILE A 10 -2.20 -17.11 -10.81
CA ILE A 10 -3.59 -17.55 -10.60
C ILE A 10 -3.83 -17.54 -9.10
N ILE A 11 -4.80 -16.75 -8.64
CA ILE A 11 -5.11 -16.57 -7.23
C ILE A 11 -6.47 -17.19 -6.95
N ASP A 12 -6.49 -18.13 -6.02
CA ASP A 12 -7.72 -18.68 -5.47
C ASP A 12 -8.10 -17.95 -4.18
N ILE A 13 -9.14 -17.11 -4.28
CA ILE A 13 -9.70 -16.30 -3.18
C ILE A 13 -11.17 -16.65 -2.90
N GLY A 14 -11.61 -17.84 -3.29
CA GLY A 14 -12.88 -18.37 -2.82
C GLY A 14 -12.85 -18.66 -1.33
N ILE A 15 -14.00 -18.54 -0.65
CA ILE A 15 -14.14 -18.87 0.78
C ILE A 15 -13.72 -20.33 0.99
N PRO A 16 -12.69 -20.60 1.82
CA PRO A 16 -12.25 -21.97 2.03
C PRO A 16 -13.25 -22.73 2.94
N PRO A 17 -13.35 -24.06 2.82
CA PRO A 17 -14.24 -24.88 3.66
C PRO A 17 -13.95 -24.77 5.16
N THR A 18 -12.70 -24.44 5.49
CA THR A 18 -12.21 -24.26 6.86
C THR A 18 -11.17 -23.14 6.87
N GLY A 19 -11.19 -22.30 7.90
CA GLY A 19 -10.36 -21.08 7.96
C GLY A 19 -11.04 -19.88 7.26
N GLY A 20 -10.67 -18.67 7.66
CA GLY A 20 -11.22 -17.44 7.09
C GLY A 20 -10.27 -16.83 6.06
N LEU A 21 -10.83 -16.26 5.00
CA LEU A 21 -10.08 -15.36 4.13
C LEU A 21 -10.11 -13.95 4.73
N THR A 22 -8.94 -13.36 4.96
CA THR A 22 -8.81 -12.00 5.51
C THR A 22 -8.37 -11.02 4.41
N PRO A 23 -8.65 -9.71 4.55
CA PRO A 23 -8.13 -8.69 3.65
C PRO A 23 -6.60 -8.76 3.47
N PHE A 24 -5.87 -9.07 4.55
CA PHE A 24 -4.41 -9.22 4.51
C PHE A 24 -3.95 -10.35 3.59
N ASN A 25 -4.62 -11.50 3.64
CA ASN A 25 -4.28 -12.64 2.77
C ASN A 25 -4.49 -12.28 1.30
N VAL A 26 -5.56 -11.56 0.99
CA VAL A 26 -5.87 -11.08 -0.37
C VAL A 26 -4.82 -10.07 -0.85
N TYR A 27 -4.48 -9.08 -0.03
CA TYR A 27 -3.43 -8.11 -0.33
C TYR A 27 -2.08 -8.77 -0.61
N VAL A 28 -1.65 -9.71 0.24
CA VAL A 28 -0.40 -10.46 0.06
C VAL A 28 -0.41 -11.31 -1.20
N ALA A 29 -1.56 -11.86 -1.61
CA ALA A 29 -1.66 -12.62 -2.85
C ALA A 29 -1.58 -11.72 -4.09
N LEU A 30 -2.31 -10.60 -4.09
CA LEU A 30 -2.37 -9.65 -5.21
C LEU A 30 -1.04 -8.92 -5.43
N SER A 31 -0.38 -8.49 -4.35
CA SER A 31 0.91 -7.78 -4.38
C SER A 31 2.07 -8.56 -5.00
N ARG A 32 1.92 -9.87 -5.24
CA ARG A 32 2.95 -10.70 -5.88
C ARG A 32 2.96 -10.61 -7.40
N SER A 33 1.89 -10.08 -8.01
CA SER A 33 1.80 -9.90 -9.45
C SER A 33 2.37 -8.53 -9.86
N ARG A 34 2.82 -8.41 -11.12
CA ARG A 34 3.37 -7.14 -11.66
C ARG A 34 2.31 -6.19 -12.24
N GLY A 35 1.04 -6.61 -12.29
CA GLY A 35 -0.04 -5.82 -12.89
C GLY A 35 -1.29 -6.65 -13.10
N GLN A 36 -2.43 -5.99 -13.31
CA GLN A 36 -3.76 -6.62 -13.41
C GLN A 36 -3.84 -7.65 -14.54
N ASP A 37 -3.22 -7.37 -15.69
CA ASP A 37 -3.20 -8.28 -16.86
C ASP A 37 -2.54 -9.64 -16.54
N ASN A 38 -1.77 -9.70 -15.46
CA ASN A 38 -1.05 -10.90 -15.02
C ASN A 38 -1.76 -11.65 -13.89
N ILE A 39 -2.95 -11.20 -13.47
CA ILE A 39 -3.74 -11.82 -12.41
C ILE A 39 -4.96 -12.49 -13.02
N ARG A 40 -5.18 -13.76 -12.66
CA ARG A 40 -6.47 -14.43 -12.90
C ARG A 40 -7.02 -14.93 -11.57
N LEU A 41 -8.26 -14.55 -11.28
CA LEU A 41 -8.97 -15.04 -10.11
C LEU A 41 -9.68 -16.35 -10.45
N LEU A 42 -9.49 -17.37 -9.61
CA LEU A 42 -10.07 -18.70 -9.87
C LEU A 42 -11.57 -18.76 -9.55
N ARG A 43 -12.03 -17.94 -8.60
CA ARG A 43 -13.41 -17.91 -8.09
C ARG A 43 -13.79 -16.49 -7.69
N ASP A 44 -15.08 -16.21 -7.70
CA ASP A 44 -15.63 -14.96 -7.15
C ASP A 44 -15.34 -14.85 -5.65
N PHE A 45 -15.24 -13.62 -5.17
CA PHE A 45 -14.96 -13.30 -3.77
C PHE A 45 -15.84 -12.15 -3.30
N ASP A 46 -16.03 -12.04 -1.98
CA ASP A 46 -16.83 -10.96 -1.38
C ASP A 46 -15.98 -9.69 -1.26
N GLU A 47 -16.03 -8.86 -2.29
CA GLU A 47 -15.29 -7.59 -2.35
C GLU A 47 -15.60 -6.66 -1.18
N LYS A 48 -16.86 -6.60 -0.73
CA LYS A 48 -17.25 -5.71 0.37
C LYS A 48 -16.58 -6.11 1.68
N ARG A 49 -16.56 -7.42 1.97
CA ARG A 49 -15.93 -7.93 3.19
C ARG A 49 -14.40 -7.93 3.12
N LEU A 50 -13.83 -8.11 1.93
CA LEU A 50 -12.39 -8.36 1.78
C LEU A 50 -11.58 -7.12 1.38
N LEU A 51 -12.19 -6.16 0.67
CA LEU A 51 -11.47 -4.99 0.13
C LEU A 51 -12.04 -3.65 0.59
N MET A 52 -13.32 -3.57 0.98
CA MET A 52 -13.96 -2.30 1.37
C MET A 52 -13.99 -2.03 2.88
N MET A 53 -13.64 -3.01 3.72
CA MET A 53 -13.52 -2.81 5.17
C MET A 53 -12.06 -2.60 5.56
N HIS A 54 -11.78 -1.52 6.31
CA HIS A 54 -10.47 -1.31 6.90
C HIS A 54 -10.13 -2.51 7.80
N PRO A 55 -9.04 -3.24 7.54
CA PRO A 55 -8.77 -4.50 8.23
C PRO A 55 -8.50 -4.32 9.72
N CYS A 56 -8.11 -3.12 10.15
CA CYS A 56 -7.77 -2.81 11.54
C CYS A 56 -7.77 -1.28 11.78
N GLU A 57 -8.38 -0.83 12.88
CA GLU A 57 -8.36 0.56 13.33
C GLU A 57 -6.94 1.07 13.59
N TYR A 58 -6.07 0.22 14.16
CA TYR A 58 -4.67 0.57 14.39
C TYR A 58 -3.93 0.91 13.10
N LEU A 59 -4.17 0.16 12.02
CA LEU A 59 -3.55 0.45 10.72
C LEU A 59 -4.06 1.76 10.14
N GLN A 60 -5.34 2.09 10.31
CA GLN A 60 -5.88 3.37 9.89
C GLN A 60 -5.23 4.54 10.62
N ILE A 61 -5.09 4.45 11.95
CA ILE A 61 -4.43 5.47 12.77
C ILE A 61 -2.96 5.62 12.35
N GLU A 62 -2.28 4.51 12.05
CA GLU A 62 -0.89 4.52 11.61
C GLU A 62 -0.75 5.15 10.21
N ASP A 63 -1.64 4.88 9.27
CA ASP A 63 -1.68 5.53 7.96
C ASP A 63 -1.84 7.05 8.10
N GLU A 64 -2.75 7.52 8.96
CA GLU A 64 -2.93 8.94 9.26
C GLU A 64 -1.65 9.57 9.87
N ARG A 65 -0.98 8.84 10.76
CA ARG A 65 0.29 9.26 11.37
C ARG A 65 1.39 9.41 10.31
N LEU A 66 1.49 8.47 9.38
CA LEU A 66 2.48 8.49 8.30
C LEU A 66 2.22 9.62 7.32
N VAL A 67 0.96 9.90 6.96
CA VAL A 67 0.59 11.03 6.10
C VAL A 67 1.01 12.35 6.73
N ARG A 68 0.80 12.52 8.05
CA ARG A 68 1.25 13.72 8.76
C ARG A 68 2.77 13.88 8.69
N LEU A 69 3.53 12.82 8.96
CA LEU A 69 4.99 12.86 8.91
C LEU A 69 5.54 13.14 7.50
N ASP A 70 4.92 12.59 6.46
CA ASP A 70 5.28 12.86 5.07
C ASP A 70 5.10 14.35 4.73
N ASN A 71 3.97 14.94 5.15
CA ASN A 71 3.71 16.36 4.96
C ASN A 71 4.72 17.25 5.71
N GLU A 72 5.02 16.93 6.98
CA GLU A 72 6.04 17.64 7.76
C GLU A 72 7.42 17.58 7.09
N THR A 73 7.81 16.39 6.62
CA THR A 73 9.08 16.18 5.91
C THR A 73 9.13 16.99 4.60
N LYS A 74 8.05 17.00 3.83
CA LYS A 74 7.94 17.82 2.61
C LYS A 74 8.06 19.30 2.89
N MET A 75 7.47 19.80 3.98
CA MET A 75 7.55 21.20 4.36
C MET A 75 8.97 21.57 4.79
N TRP A 76 9.60 20.76 5.64
CA TRP A 76 10.99 20.94 6.06
C TRP A 76 11.94 20.97 4.86
N CYS A 77 11.80 20.03 3.92
CA CYS A 77 12.61 20.00 2.69
C CYS A 77 12.42 21.28 1.86
N LYS A 78 11.19 21.78 1.72
CA LYS A 78 10.91 23.03 0.98
C LYS A 78 11.54 24.25 1.65
N GLU A 79 11.46 24.33 2.97
CA GLU A 79 12.06 25.42 3.74
C GLU A 79 13.58 25.43 3.62
N LYS A 80 14.21 24.26 3.78
CA LYS A 80 15.65 24.10 3.57
C LYS A 80 16.09 24.55 2.17
N MET A 81 15.36 24.14 1.13
CA MET A 81 15.64 24.56 -0.25
C MET A 81 15.48 26.07 -0.45
N ARG A 82 14.55 26.73 0.28
CA ARG A 82 14.41 28.20 0.21
C ARG A 82 15.61 28.89 0.87
N TYR A 83 16.02 28.40 2.04
CA TYR A 83 17.17 28.92 2.77
C TYR A 83 18.46 28.83 1.95
N ASP A 84 18.75 27.65 1.37
CA ASP A 84 19.94 27.42 0.56
C ASP A 84 19.97 28.30 -0.71
N ASN A 85 18.80 28.60 -1.30
CA ASN A 85 18.68 29.53 -2.43
C ASN A 85 18.86 31.01 -2.04
N SER A 86 18.41 31.43 -0.85
CA SER A 86 18.58 32.82 -0.39
C SER A 86 20.04 33.15 -0.02
N ASP A 87 20.77 32.18 0.55
CA ASP A 87 22.20 32.33 0.87
C ASP A 87 23.06 32.44 -0.40
N SER A 88 22.65 31.74 -1.47
CA SER A 88 23.32 31.80 -2.77
C SER A 88 23.16 33.17 -3.46
N GLN A 89 22.11 33.94 -3.16
CA GLN A 89 21.88 35.28 -3.73
C GLN A 89 22.58 36.42 -2.98
N HIS A 90 23.02 36.20 -1.73
CA HIS A 90 23.73 37.21 -0.93
C HIS A 90 25.27 37.12 -1.07
N SER A 91 25.80 36.18 -1.86
CA SER A 91 27.24 35.95 -2.05
C SER A 91 27.78 36.40 -3.42
N THR A 92 27.02 37.19 -4.20
CA THR A 92 27.44 37.85 -5.45
C THR A 92 27.45 39.35 -5.31
#